data_AF-A0A2L2YRG7-F1
#
_entry.id   AF-A0A2L2YRG7-F1
#
_cell.length_a   1.000
_cell.length_b   1.000
_cell.length_c   1.000
_cell.angle_alpha   90.00
_cell.angle_beta   90.00
_cell.angle_gamma   90.00
#
_symmetry.space_group_name_H-M   'P 1'
#
loop_
_entity.id
_entity.type
_entity.pdbx_description
1 polymer ?
#
loop_
_entity_poly.entity_id
_entity_poly.type
_entity_poly.pdbx_seq_one_letter_code
_entity_poly.pdbx_strand_id
1 'polypeptide(L)'
;YIELFETNNQKLQKNWKIHTSVRKIYDKESKTYIFSLHGSSPVPVMFLPKEKKDHLCICLPFVVFQICSGLNGFISIDFYVTSSKNVRRRITVSSKQKN
;
A
#
# COMPACT_ATOMS: atom_id res chain seq x y z
N TYR A 1 -7.05 14.34 8.36
CA TYR A 1 -6.50 12.99 8.11
C TYR A 1 -5.01 13.13 7.81
N ILE A 2 -4.22 12.06 7.95
CA ILE A 2 -2.81 12.06 7.52
C ILE A 2 -2.75 11.35 6.17
N GLU A 3 -2.32 12.06 5.13
CA GLU A 3 -2.12 11.47 3.81
C GLU A 3 -0.74 10.81 3.74
N LEU A 4 -0.72 9.50 3.49
CA LEU A 4 0.53 8.73 3.43
C LEU A 4 1.02 8.50 2.00
N PHE A 5 0.11 8.57 1.02
CA PHE A 5 0.41 8.34 -0.38
C PHE A 5 -0.57 9.12 -1.25
N GLU A 6 -0.06 9.80 -2.28
CA GLU A 6 -0.84 10.40 -3.34
C GLU A 6 -0.03 10.32 -4.65
N THR A 7 -0.72 10.08 -5.77
CA THR A 7 -0.07 9.71 -7.04
C THR A 7 0.72 10.85 -7.69
N ASN A 8 0.38 12.11 -7.43
CA ASN A 8 1.06 13.29 -7.95
C ASN A 8 2.00 13.97 -6.94
N ASN A 9 1.99 13.52 -5.68
CA ASN A 9 2.82 14.04 -4.61
C ASN A 9 4.11 13.22 -4.45
N GLN A 10 5.14 13.62 -5.18
CA GLN A 10 6.45 12.97 -5.15
C GLN A 10 7.09 12.95 -3.74
N LYS A 11 6.76 13.91 -2.86
CA LYS A 11 7.31 13.95 -1.50
C LYS A 11 6.76 12.78 -0.67
N LEU A 12 5.47 12.50 -0.75
CA LEU A 12 4.87 11.36 -0.07
C LEU A 12 5.41 10.04 -0.62
N GLN A 13 5.57 9.93 -1.94
CA GLN A 13 6.08 8.72 -2.60
C GLN A 13 7.50 8.36 -2.16
N LYS A 14 8.36 9.34 -1.84
CA LYS A 14 9.74 9.11 -1.37
C LYS A 14 9.79 8.36 -0.04
N ASN A 15 8.73 8.41 0.76
CA ASN A 15 8.63 7.68 2.03
C ASN A 15 8.34 6.19 1.83
N TRP A 16 7.94 5.78 0.62
CA TRP A 16 7.64 4.39 0.28
C TRP A 16 8.83 3.74 -0.41
N LYS A 17 9.03 2.45 -0.13
CA LYS A 17 9.83 1.59 -1.00
C LYS A 17 8.91 0.99 -2.05
N ILE A 18 9.15 1.37 -3.29
CA ILE A 18 8.35 0.99 -4.45
C ILE A 18 9.19 0.04 -5.29
N HIS A 19 8.70 -1.18 -5.51
CA HIS A 19 9.41 -2.16 -6.32
C HIS A 19 9.44 -1.74 -7.80
N THR A 20 10.47 -2.12 -8.55
CA THR A 20 10.65 -1.73 -9.97
C THR A 20 9.56 -2.25 -10.89
N SER A 21 8.81 -3.28 -10.47
CA SER A 21 7.66 -3.81 -11.20
C SER A 21 6.39 -2.95 -11.07
N VAL A 22 6.38 -1.97 -10.15
CA VAL A 22 5.27 -1.02 -10.00
C VAL A 22 5.43 0.13 -10.98
N ARG A 23 4.37 0.47 -11.72
CA ARG A 23 4.40 1.54 -12.73
C ARG A 23 3.40 2.64 -12.43
N LYS A 24 3.81 3.90 -12.55
CA LYS A 24 2.87 5.03 -12.59
C LYS A 24 2.29 5.13 -14.01
N ILE A 25 0.98 4.95 -14.17
CA ILE A 25 0.29 5.00 -15.46
C ILE A 25 -0.87 5.99 -15.41
N TYR A 26 -1.22 6.61 -16.54
CA TYR A 26 -2.44 7.40 -16.64
C TYR A 26 -3.62 6.45 -16.88
N ASP A 27 -4.55 6.41 -15.93
CA ASP A 27 -5.77 5.65 -16.07
C ASP A 27 -6.85 6.50 -16.76
N LYS A 28 -7.35 6.00 -17.88
CA LYS A 28 -8.31 6.74 -18.71
C LYS A 28 -9.69 6.81 -18.07
N GLU A 29 -10.07 5.80 -17.30
CA GLU A 29 -11.39 5.71 -16.67
C GLU A 29 -11.51 6.72 -15.52
N SER A 30 -10.54 6.73 -14.61
CA SER A 30 -10.47 7.69 -13.51
C SER A 30 -9.90 9.07 -13.91
N LYS A 31 -9.41 9.22 -15.14
CA LYS A 31 -8.77 10.45 -15.67
C LYS A 31 -7.67 11.00 -14.77
N THR A 32 -6.90 10.11 -14.14
CA THR A 32 -5.81 10.48 -13.26
C THR A 32 -4.66 9.48 -13.37
N TYR A 33 -3.51 9.81 -12.81
CA TYR A 33 -2.44 8.84 -12.68
C TYR A 33 -2.71 7.89 -11.51
N ILE A 34 -2.34 6.62 -11.69
CA ILE A 34 -2.39 5.58 -10.66
C ILE A 34 -1.06 4.83 -10.58
N PHE A 35 -0.81 4.15 -9.47
CA PHE A 35 0.28 3.17 -9.35
C PHE A 35 -0.29 1.77 -9.65
N SER A 36 0.13 1.21 -10.77
CA SER A 36 -0.27 -0.11 -11.24
C SER A 36 0.69 -1.18 -10.71
N LEU A 37 0.16 -2.09 -9.91
CA LEU A 37 0.84 -3.28 -9.39
C LEU A 37 0.40 -4.49 -10.23
N HIS A 38 1.03 -4.69 -11.39
CA HIS A 38 0.69 -5.80 -12.29
C HIS A 38 1.86 -6.76 -12.48
N GLY A 39 1.59 -8.06 -12.43
CA GLY A 39 2.57 -9.12 -12.62
C GLY A 39 2.65 -10.10 -11.45
N SER A 40 3.25 -11.26 -11.69
CA SER A 40 3.34 -12.37 -10.73
C SER A 40 4.77 -12.64 -10.25
N SER A 41 5.80 -12.20 -10.97
CA SER A 41 7.19 -12.41 -10.58
C SER A 41 8.12 -11.30 -11.11
N PRO A 42 8.81 -10.56 -10.22
CA PRO A 42 8.54 -10.47 -8.78
C PRO A 42 7.16 -9.84 -8.54
N VAL A 43 6.45 -10.30 -7.51
CA VAL A 43 5.16 -9.73 -7.09
C VAL A 43 5.35 -8.22 -6.84
N PRO A 44 4.63 -7.35 -7.58
CA PRO A 44 4.73 -5.92 -7.38
C PRO A 44 4.28 -5.57 -5.96
N VAL A 45 5.15 -4.89 -5.23
CA VAL A 45 4.89 -4.53 -3.83
C VAL A 45 5.37 -3.12 -3.57
N MET A 46 4.62 -2.43 -2.72
CA MET A 46 4.98 -1.16 -2.13
C MET A 46 4.89 -1.30 -0.62
N PHE A 47 5.85 -0.72 0.11
CA PHE A 47 5.79 -0.72 1.57
C PHE A 47 6.23 0.60 2.16
N LEU A 48 5.60 0.91 3.30
CA LEU A 48 5.83 2.07 4.12
C LEU A 48 6.07 1.57 5.57
N PRO A 49 7.09 2.07 6.28
CA PRO A 49 8.10 3.03 5.81
C PRO A 49 9.10 2.39 4.83
N LYS A 50 9.78 3.23 4.03
CA LYS A 50 10.75 2.80 3.02
C LYS A 50 11.85 1.91 3.60
N GLU A 51 12.31 2.24 4.80
CA GLU A 51 13.27 1.43 5.54
C GLU A 51 12.54 0.56 6.57
N LYS A 52 12.82 -0.74 6.58
CA LYS A 52 12.12 -1.72 7.45
C LYS A 52 12.29 -1.47 8.95
N LYS A 53 13.30 -0.69 9.34
CA LYS A 53 13.63 -0.37 10.74
C LYS A 53 12.78 0.79 11.28
N ASP A 54 12.18 1.57 10.40
CA ASP A 54 11.44 2.75 10.80
C ASP A 54 10.02 2.36 11.27
N HIS A 55 9.45 3.20 12.13
CA HIS A 55 8.07 3.11 12.58
C HIS A 55 7.34 4.39 12.20
N LEU A 56 6.11 4.28 11.71
CA LEU A 56 5.32 5.46 11.34
C LEU A 56 4.81 6.24 12.55
N CYS A 57 4.73 5.60 13.73
CA CYS A 57 4.25 6.22 14.97
C CYS A 57 2.89 6.93 14.82
N ILE A 58 2.01 6.40 13.97
CA ILE A 58 0.67 6.97 13.72
C ILE A 58 -0.32 6.35 14.70
N CYS A 59 -1.02 7.19 15.46
CA CYS A 59 -2.10 6.79 16.36
C CYS A 59 -3.43 7.38 15.87
N LEU A 60 -4.01 6.75 14.84
CA LEU A 60 -5.33 7.12 14.30
C LEU A 60 -6.25 5.90 14.31
N PRO A 61 -7.55 6.07 14.63
CA PRO A 61 -8.49 4.95 14.73
C PRO A 61 -8.89 4.37 13.37
N PHE A 62 -8.70 5.11 12.27
CA PHE A 62 -9.11 4.71 10.94
C PHE A 62 -7.95 4.77 9.95
N VAL A 63 -7.92 3.79 9.07
CA VAL A 63 -7.03 3.74 7.90
C VAL A 63 -7.90 3.51 6.68
N VAL A 64 -7.74 4.35 5.67
CA VAL A 64 -8.53 4.30 4.44
C VAL A 64 -7.59 4.07 3.26
N PHE A 65 -7.96 3.11 2.41
CA PHE A 65 -7.29 2.87 1.14
C PHE A 65 -8.29 3.05 0.01
N GLN A 66 -7.89 3.75 -1.04
CA GLN A 66 -8.61 3.79 -2.30
C GLN A 66 -7.87 2.89 -3.29
N ILE A 67 -8.49 1.77 -3.65
CA ILE A 67 -7.86 0.77 -4.50
C ILE A 67 -8.85 0.24 -5.53
N CYS A 68 -8.36 -0.02 -6.73
CA CYS A 68 -9.08 -0.70 -7.79
C CYS A 68 -8.34 -2.00 -8.11
N SER A 69 -9.08 -3.11 -8.22
CA SER A 69 -8.55 -4.39 -8.71
C SER A 69 -9.27 -4.76 -10.00
N GLY A 70 -8.51 -5.18 -11.01
CA GLY A 70 -9.10 -5.67 -12.26
C GLY A 70 -9.87 -6.99 -12.04
N LEU A 71 -10.71 -7.37 -13.00
CA LEU A 71 -11.62 -8.53 -12.93
C LEU A 71 -10.96 -9.86 -12.48
N ASN A 72 -9.66 -10.03 -12.72
CA ASN A 72 -8.90 -11.25 -12.36
C ASN A 72 -7.67 -10.93 -11.48
N GLY A 73 -7.58 -9.70 -10.96
CA GLY A 73 -6.52 -9.27 -10.07
C GLY A 73 -6.81 -9.70 -8.63
N PHE A 74 -5.80 -10.24 -7.95
CA PHE A 74 -5.84 -10.45 -6.51
C PHE A 74 -5.04 -9.35 -5.83
N ILE A 75 -5.58 -8.85 -4.72
CA ILE A 75 -4.92 -7.84 -3.89
C ILE A 75 -4.79 -8.36 -2.48
N SER A 76 -3.66 -8.06 -1.85
CA SER A 76 -3.48 -8.15 -0.42
C SER A 76 -2.84 -6.88 0.12
N ILE A 77 -3.22 -6.52 1.34
CA ILE A 77 -2.67 -5.39 2.09
C ILE A 77 -2.29 -5.90 3.47
N ASP A 78 -1.03 -5.74 3.81
CA ASP A 78 -0.51 -6.02 5.15
C ASP A 78 -0.24 -4.69 5.86
N PHE A 79 -0.74 -4.54 7.09
CA PHE A 79 -0.32 -3.49 7.99
C PHE A 79 0.01 -4.04 9.37
N TYR A 80 1.00 -3.42 10.01
CA TYR A 80 1.47 -3.81 11.32
C TYR A 80 0.95 -2.81 12.36
N VAL A 81 0.29 -3.32 13.39
CA VAL A 81 -0.22 -2.51 14.50
C VAL A 81 0.52 -2.87 15.78
N THR A 82 0.86 -1.86 16.56
CA THR A 82 1.48 -2.03 17.88
C THR A 82 0.48 -1.63 18.94
N SER A 83 0.20 -2.53 19.88
CA SER A 83 -0.68 -2.25 21.03
C SER A 83 0.06 -1.47 22.13
N SER A 84 -0.67 -0.94 23.10
CA SER A 84 -0.10 -0.22 24.26
C SER A 84 0.90 -1.05 25.08
N LYS A 85 0.81 -2.39 25.03
CA LYS A 85 1.77 -3.32 25.66
C LYS A 85 3.01 -3.60 24.80
N ASN A 86 3.28 -2.77 23.79
CA ASN A 86 4.34 -2.93 22.80
C ASN A 86 4.30 -4.27 22.00
N VAL A 87 3.13 -4.92 21.94
CA VAL A 87 2.95 -6.14 21.13
C VAL A 87 2.61 -5.73 19.70
N ARG A 88 3.45 -6.13 18.74
CA ARG A 88 3.24 -5.95 17.30
C ARG A 88 2.43 -7.10 16.73
N ARG A 89 1.38 -6.78 15.97
CA ARG A 89 0.55 -7.74 15.23
C ARG A 89 0.52 -7.36 13.75
N ARG A 90 0.37 -8.36 12.88
CA ARG A 90 0.12 -8.15 11.45
C ARG A 90 -1.36 -8.40 11.18
N ILE A 91 -1.99 -7.46 10.48
CA ILE A 91 -3.34 -7.61 9.95
C ILE A 91 -3.20 -7.68 8.43
N THR A 92 -3.79 -8.71 7.83
CA THR A 92 -3.78 -8.95 6.40
C THR A 92 -5.21 -8.89 5.88
N VAL A 93 -5.45 -8.04 4.90
CA VAL A 93 -6.70 -7.98 4.14
C VAL A 93 -6.40 -8.50 2.74
N SER A 94 -7.12 -9.52 2.27
CA SER A 94 -6.87 -10.16 0.97
C SER A 94 -8.18 -10.38 0.22
N SER A 95 -8.20 -10.12 -1.09
CA SER A 95 -9.32 -10.51 -1.96
C SER A 95 -9.30 -12.00 -2.32
N LYS A 96 -8.20 -12.70 -2.00
CA LYS A 96 -8.06 -14.14 -2.14
C LYS A 96 -7.70 -14.73 -0.79
N GLN A 97 -8.70 -14.97 0.05
CA GLN A 97 -8.50 -15.69 1.30
C GLN A 97 -9.01 -17.11 1.11
N LYS A 98 -8.10 -18.09 1.13
CA LYS A 98 -8.50 -19.49 1.31
C LYS A 98 -8.84 -19.67 2.79
N ASN A 99 -10.06 -20.13 3.08
CA ASN A 99 -10.35 -20.80 4.34
C ASN A 99 -9.61 -22.13 4.40
#